data_AF-A0A6J3M1L0-F1
#
_entry.id   AF-A0A6J3M1L0-F1
#
_cell.length_a   1.000
_cell.length_b   1.000
_cell.length_c   1.000
_cell.angle_alpha   90.00
_cell.angle_beta   90.00
_cell.angle_gamma   90.00
#
_symmetry.space_group_name_H-M   'P 1'
#
loop_
_entity.id
_entity.type
_entity.pdbx_description
1 polymer ?
#
loop_
_entity_poly.entity_id
_entity_poly.type
_entity_poly.pdbx_seq_one_letter_code
_entity_poly.pdbx_strand_id
1 'polypeptide(L)'
;MLSLPVEYSPEVLENCHLQEQSLFFAKLPREIRHDIFELACTPSDDPGTPYRHTEFWYRPGHHARKRTCTSLLYICRRAWIEAHQLPMQLAEPTFWFGTDEIRPAWTNGGPRPRYEEQRFLDFMRGLSIENHSNLKRIHIFAQMFWLEGNMWREIMPRGRRGEANRRLAWPPEVKITIKNTDWWGWEGDGPFFEDEAWIRRFLETRTLKSVQLFTLDLETLRSSREKVNRLRAIIDRLKQTHKSIGDWSLEDDSGHEVLQWTRPGNIEGRRSHAHNHLSQLDYCVYRLRWRNLQPNERLDT
;
A
#
# COMPACT_ATOMS: atom_id res chain seq x y z
N MET A 1 -17.72 -0.74 -12.63
CA MET A 1 -18.59 0.42 -12.95
C MET A 1 -17.80 1.67 -12.59
N LEU A 2 -17.31 2.37 -13.61
CA LEU A 2 -16.67 3.67 -13.44
C LEU A 2 -17.73 4.63 -12.92
N SER A 3 -17.56 5.13 -11.70
CA SER A 3 -18.36 6.24 -11.18
C SER A 3 -18.24 7.42 -12.13
N LEU A 4 -19.36 7.89 -12.69
CA LEU A 4 -19.40 9.12 -13.48
C LEU A 4 -18.76 10.27 -12.66
N PRO A 5 -17.94 11.14 -13.27
CA PRO A 5 -17.27 12.18 -12.50
C PRO A 5 -18.29 13.23 -12.03
N VAL A 6 -18.04 13.77 -10.84
CA VAL A 6 -18.72 14.94 -10.26
C VAL A 6 -18.99 15.99 -11.34
N GLU A 7 -20.27 16.30 -11.59
CA GLU A 7 -20.65 17.48 -12.34
C GLU A 7 -20.20 18.69 -11.51
N TYR A 8 -19.16 19.38 -11.97
CA TYR A 8 -18.73 20.61 -11.32
C TYR A 8 -19.85 21.63 -11.41
N SER A 9 -20.11 22.36 -10.30
CA SER A 9 -21.14 23.39 -10.31
C SER A 9 -20.83 24.42 -11.40
N PRO A 10 -21.86 24.98 -12.08
CA PRO A 10 -21.68 25.99 -13.12
C PRO A 10 -20.76 27.14 -12.71
N GLU A 11 -20.82 27.54 -11.44
CA GLU A 11 -20.03 28.62 -10.83
C GLU A 11 -18.50 28.39 -10.87
N VAL A 12 -18.05 27.12 -10.79
CA VAL A 12 -16.61 26.78 -10.88
C VAL A 12 -16.08 26.96 -12.30
N LEU A 13 -16.95 26.75 -13.29
CA LEU A 13 -16.65 26.90 -14.71
C LEU A 13 -16.77 28.34 -15.20
N GLU A 14 -17.64 29.16 -14.58
CA GLU A 14 -17.82 30.58 -14.94
C GLU A 14 -16.52 31.41 -14.86
N ASN A 15 -15.64 31.06 -13.92
CA ASN A 15 -14.32 31.70 -13.76
C ASN A 15 -13.16 30.91 -14.40
N CYS A 16 -13.46 29.91 -15.24
CA CYS A 16 -12.47 29.07 -15.90
C CYS A 16 -12.41 29.36 -17.40
N HIS A 17 -11.28 29.91 -17.86
CA HIS A 17 -11.04 30.07 -19.29
C HIS A 17 -11.13 28.71 -20.01
N LEU A 18 -11.97 28.60 -21.05
CA LEU A 18 -12.24 27.33 -21.73
C LEU A 18 -11.03 26.78 -22.49
N GLN A 19 -10.03 27.60 -22.81
CA GLN A 19 -8.81 27.14 -23.50
C GLN A 19 -9.08 26.60 -24.92
N GLU A 20 -10.07 27.13 -25.64
CA GLU A 20 -10.44 26.70 -27.01
C GLU A 20 -9.34 26.97 -28.05
N GLN A 21 -8.35 27.79 -27.74
CA GLN A 21 -7.15 27.97 -28.55
C GLN A 21 -6.20 26.77 -28.49
N SER A 22 -6.35 25.89 -27.50
CA SER A 22 -5.55 24.67 -27.36
C SER A 22 -6.21 23.52 -28.11
N LEU A 23 -5.47 22.88 -29.02
CA LEU A 23 -5.95 21.66 -29.70
C LEU A 23 -6.34 20.55 -28.70
N PHE A 24 -5.67 20.51 -27.54
CA PHE A 24 -6.00 19.58 -26.47
C PHE A 24 -7.44 19.76 -25.99
N PHE A 25 -7.89 21.00 -25.75
CA PHE A 25 -9.24 21.26 -25.24
C PHE A 25 -10.29 21.46 -26.34
N ALA A 26 -9.88 21.88 -27.54
CA ALA A 26 -10.77 22.20 -28.65
C ALA A 26 -11.09 21.00 -29.56
N LYS A 27 -10.18 20.02 -29.66
CA LYS A 27 -10.32 18.89 -30.58
C LYS A 27 -10.47 17.55 -29.90
N LEU A 28 -9.82 17.33 -28.75
CA LEU A 28 -9.94 16.06 -28.06
C LEU A 28 -11.24 16.02 -27.24
N PRO A 29 -12.05 14.95 -27.34
CA PRO A 29 -13.15 14.71 -26.42
C PRO A 29 -12.70 14.58 -24.97
N ARG A 30 -13.61 14.77 -24.01
CA ARG A 30 -13.29 14.75 -22.59
C ARG A 30 -12.73 13.39 -22.15
N GLU A 31 -13.25 12.32 -22.72
CA GLU A 31 -12.87 10.94 -22.45
C GLU A 31 -11.39 10.73 -22.80
N ILE A 32 -10.97 11.16 -23.99
CA ILE A 32 -9.58 11.05 -24.42
C ILE A 32 -8.65 11.92 -23.57
N ARG A 33 -9.10 13.12 -23.18
CA ARG A 33 -8.33 13.96 -22.24
C ARG A 33 -8.18 13.28 -20.88
N HIS A 34 -9.24 12.64 -20.38
CA HIS A 34 -9.21 11.88 -19.14
C HIS A 34 -8.19 10.74 -19.20
N ASP A 35 -8.18 9.94 -20.27
CA ASP A 35 -7.21 8.87 -20.47
C ASP A 35 -5.77 9.41 -20.46
N ILE A 36 -5.53 10.56 -21.13
CA ILE A 36 -4.23 11.22 -21.13
C ILE A 36 -3.85 11.67 -19.71
N PHE A 37 -4.78 12.28 -18.98
CA PHE A 37 -4.53 12.69 -17.60
C PHE A 37 -4.29 11.50 -16.67
N GLU A 38 -5.03 10.41 -16.82
CA GLU A 38 -4.86 9.18 -16.05
C GLU A 38 -3.48 8.57 -16.30
N LEU A 39 -3.09 8.42 -17.56
CA LEU A 39 -1.76 7.93 -17.94
C LEU A 39 -0.65 8.84 -17.39
N ALA A 40 -0.81 10.15 -17.48
CA ALA A 40 0.19 11.10 -16.98
C ALA A 40 0.29 11.13 -15.46
N CYS A 41 -0.83 10.93 -14.74
CA CYS A 41 -0.89 10.93 -13.29
C CYS A 41 -0.61 9.55 -12.67
N THR A 42 -0.59 8.48 -13.47
CA THR A 42 -0.30 7.13 -13.00
C THR A 42 1.09 7.07 -12.36
N PRO A 43 1.21 6.63 -11.08
CA PRO A 43 2.50 6.53 -10.43
C PRO A 43 3.44 5.58 -11.18
N SER A 44 4.67 6.02 -11.42
CA SER A 44 5.72 5.22 -12.06
C SER A 44 7.01 5.26 -11.24
N ASP A 45 7.93 4.34 -11.54
CA ASP A 45 9.25 4.31 -10.90
C ASP A 45 10.08 5.51 -11.35
N ASP A 46 10.63 6.28 -10.41
CA ASP A 46 11.49 7.42 -10.72
C ASP A 46 12.84 6.93 -11.28
N PRO A 47 13.13 7.17 -12.58
CA PRO A 47 14.36 6.70 -13.20
C PRO A 47 15.61 7.38 -12.61
N GLY A 48 15.47 8.51 -11.89
CA GLY A 48 16.59 9.20 -11.26
C GLY A 48 17.09 8.53 -9.97
N THR A 49 16.32 7.61 -9.39
CA THR A 49 16.67 6.94 -8.12
C THR A 49 16.36 5.44 -8.16
N PRO A 50 16.97 4.67 -9.08
CA PRO A 50 16.73 3.23 -9.16
C PRO A 50 17.30 2.51 -7.95
N TYR A 51 16.57 1.51 -7.48
CA TYR A 51 17.04 0.59 -6.45
C TYR A 51 18.01 -0.42 -7.06
N ARG A 52 18.97 -0.86 -6.25
CA ARG A 52 19.87 -1.94 -6.65
C ARG A 52 19.12 -3.27 -6.50
N HIS A 53 19.38 -4.21 -7.41
CA HIS A 53 18.76 -5.54 -7.36
C HIS A 53 19.04 -6.34 -6.08
N THR A 54 20.06 -5.93 -5.32
CA THR A 54 20.47 -6.54 -4.05
C THR A 54 19.85 -5.84 -2.85
N GLU A 55 19.17 -4.71 -3.00
CA GLU A 55 18.57 -4.00 -1.86
C GLU A 55 17.39 -4.77 -1.25
N PHE A 56 17.14 -4.59 0.05
CA PHE A 56 16.04 -5.25 0.76
C PHE A 56 14.65 -4.94 0.16
N TRP A 57 14.49 -3.76 -0.39
CA TRP A 57 13.23 -3.24 -0.92
C TRP A 57 13.07 -3.39 -2.44
N TYR A 58 14.09 -3.88 -3.15
CA TYR A 58 13.97 -4.18 -4.58
C TYR A 58 13.05 -5.39 -4.80
N ARG A 59 11.97 -5.20 -5.54
CA ARG A 59 11.00 -6.27 -5.89
C ARG A 59 10.12 -5.85 -7.07
N PRO A 60 9.36 -6.78 -7.70
CA PRO A 60 8.43 -6.45 -8.77
C PRO A 60 7.48 -5.31 -8.38
N GLY A 61 7.39 -4.32 -9.26
CA GLY A 61 6.57 -3.13 -9.05
C GLY A 61 7.17 -2.12 -8.08
N HIS A 62 8.37 -2.36 -7.53
CA HIS A 62 9.11 -1.45 -6.66
C HIS A 62 10.60 -1.48 -7.07
N HIS A 63 10.91 -0.95 -8.26
CA HIS A 63 12.29 -0.85 -8.74
C HIS A 63 12.91 0.52 -8.46
N ALA A 64 12.10 1.50 -8.06
CA ALA A 64 12.55 2.81 -7.59
C ALA A 64 11.50 3.41 -6.64
N ARG A 65 11.75 4.63 -6.17
CA ARG A 65 10.73 5.45 -5.53
C ARG A 65 9.60 5.74 -6.52
N LYS A 66 8.34 5.54 -6.09
CA LYS A 66 7.17 5.91 -6.89
C LYS A 66 7.04 7.43 -6.98
N ARG A 67 6.78 7.92 -8.19
CA ARG A 67 6.54 9.33 -8.48
C ARG A 67 5.25 9.47 -9.29
N THR A 68 4.42 10.42 -8.86
CA THR A 68 3.25 10.89 -9.60
C THR A 68 3.59 12.22 -10.26
N CYS A 69 3.42 12.32 -11.57
CA CYS A 69 3.67 13.56 -12.30
C CYS A 69 2.42 14.45 -12.28
N THR A 70 2.49 15.58 -11.58
CA THR A 70 1.38 16.53 -11.45
C THR A 70 1.54 17.79 -12.30
N SER A 71 2.62 17.90 -13.08
CA SER A 71 2.96 19.11 -13.85
C SER A 71 1.83 19.57 -14.77
N LEU A 72 1.06 18.66 -15.37
CA LEU A 72 -0.07 19.00 -16.24
C LEU A 72 -1.19 19.74 -15.49
N LEU A 73 -1.37 19.45 -14.20
CA LEU A 73 -2.40 20.09 -13.37
C LEU A 73 -2.06 21.55 -13.03
N TYR A 74 -0.79 21.94 -13.16
CA TYR A 74 -0.34 23.32 -12.93
C TYR A 74 -0.41 24.21 -14.19
N ILE A 75 -0.75 23.66 -15.35
CA ILE A 75 -0.74 24.42 -16.62
C ILE A 75 -1.91 25.41 -16.68
N CYS A 76 -3.12 24.97 -16.36
CA CYS A 76 -4.29 25.83 -16.36
C CYS A 76 -5.40 25.30 -15.44
N ARG A 77 -6.32 26.20 -15.06
CA ARG A 77 -7.46 25.86 -14.20
C ARG A 77 -8.35 24.75 -14.80
N ARG A 78 -8.52 24.71 -16.13
CA ARG A 78 -9.32 23.67 -16.80
C ARG A 78 -8.71 22.28 -16.64
N ALA A 79 -7.39 22.15 -16.81
CA ALA A 79 -6.68 20.90 -16.57
C ALA A 79 -6.80 20.45 -15.10
N TRP A 80 -6.65 21.40 -14.17
CA TRP A 80 -6.83 21.12 -12.74
C TRP A 80 -8.24 20.62 -12.44
N ILE A 81 -9.29 21.31 -12.90
CA ILE A 81 -10.68 20.90 -12.70
C ILE A 81 -10.93 19.50 -13.27
N GLU A 82 -10.47 19.19 -14.48
CA GLU A 82 -10.73 17.88 -15.09
C GLU A 82 -10.04 16.71 -14.36
N ALA A 83 -8.89 16.94 -13.69
CA ALA A 83 -7.98 15.86 -13.31
C ALA A 83 -7.31 15.95 -11.92
N HIS A 84 -7.55 16.96 -11.09
CA HIS A 84 -6.86 17.11 -9.80
C HIS A 84 -7.09 15.96 -8.80
N GLN A 85 -8.19 15.21 -8.96
CA GLN A 85 -8.49 14.01 -8.18
C GLN A 85 -7.60 12.81 -8.54
N LEU A 86 -7.13 12.73 -9.79
CA LEU A 86 -6.43 11.56 -10.32
C LEU A 86 -5.13 11.23 -9.59
N PRO A 87 -4.23 12.20 -9.25
CA PRO A 87 -3.04 11.91 -8.47
C PRO A 87 -3.30 11.11 -7.21
N MET A 88 -4.39 11.40 -6.49
CA MET A 88 -4.70 10.72 -5.23
C MET A 88 -5.52 9.45 -5.42
N GLN A 89 -6.35 9.38 -6.46
CA GLN A 89 -7.07 8.16 -6.83
C GLN A 89 -6.16 7.05 -7.34
N LEU A 90 -5.13 7.41 -8.12
CA LEU A 90 -4.19 6.47 -8.73
C LEU A 90 -3.00 6.18 -7.83
N ALA A 91 -2.74 7.00 -6.82
CA ALA A 91 -1.65 6.78 -5.87
C ALA A 91 -1.85 5.49 -5.08
N GLU A 92 -0.74 4.78 -4.90
CA GLU A 92 -0.59 3.73 -3.88
C GLU A 92 0.53 4.16 -2.92
N PRO A 93 0.23 4.99 -1.90
CA PRO A 93 1.22 5.37 -0.92
C PRO A 93 1.75 4.13 -0.19
N THR A 94 3.07 3.98 -0.21
CA THR A 94 3.78 2.84 0.37
C THR A 94 4.49 3.22 1.67
N PHE A 95 4.36 2.39 2.71
CA PHE A 95 5.03 2.54 4.00
C PHE A 95 5.80 1.27 4.38
N TRP A 96 6.95 1.43 5.05
CA TRP A 96 7.88 0.33 5.36
C TRP A 96 8.06 0.18 6.87
N PHE A 97 7.09 -0.42 7.55
CA PHE A 97 7.12 -0.62 8.99
C PHE A 97 8.05 -1.77 9.38
N GLY A 98 9.15 -1.42 10.03
CA GLY A 98 10.19 -2.36 10.40
C GLY A 98 11.45 -1.63 10.85
N THR A 99 12.56 -2.36 10.93
CA THR A 99 13.85 -1.75 11.25
C THR A 99 14.35 -0.85 10.12
N ASP A 100 15.19 0.12 10.48
CA ASP A 100 15.73 1.11 9.54
C ASP A 100 16.61 0.48 8.44
N GLU A 101 17.16 -0.71 8.70
CA GLU A 101 18.06 -1.43 7.78
C GLU A 101 17.34 -2.01 6.55
N ILE A 102 16.04 -2.32 6.68
CA ILE A 102 15.27 -3.05 5.65
C ILE A 102 14.27 -2.17 4.90
N ARG A 103 14.38 -0.85 5.05
CA ARG A 103 13.54 0.15 4.37
C ARG A 103 14.37 1.11 3.49
N PRO A 104 13.78 1.66 2.41
CA PRO A 104 14.52 2.52 1.48
C PRO A 104 15.16 3.72 2.15
N ALA A 105 16.42 4.03 1.82
CA ALA A 105 17.18 5.10 2.48
C ALA A 105 16.49 6.48 2.47
N TRP A 106 15.70 6.79 1.44
CA TRP A 106 14.98 8.07 1.33
C TRP A 106 13.86 8.22 2.36
N THR A 107 13.42 7.16 3.02
CA THR A 107 12.46 7.25 4.13
C THR A 107 13.11 7.78 5.42
N ASN A 108 14.44 7.71 5.53
CA ASN A 108 15.20 8.13 6.72
C ASN A 108 15.51 9.64 6.75
N GLY A 109 15.32 10.36 5.64
CA GLY A 109 15.90 11.69 5.38
C GLY A 109 15.22 12.90 6.04
N GLY A 110 14.41 12.72 7.09
CA GLY A 110 13.80 13.83 7.82
C GLY A 110 14.75 14.51 8.82
N PRO A 111 14.53 15.79 9.21
CA PRO A 111 15.35 16.49 10.22
C PRO A 111 15.26 15.89 11.63
N ARG A 112 14.43 14.86 11.81
CA ARG A 112 14.39 13.94 12.95
C ARG A 112 14.22 12.54 12.34
N PRO A 113 14.85 11.47 12.87
CA PRO A 113 14.49 10.12 12.49
C PRO A 113 13.00 9.95 12.80
N ARG A 114 12.16 10.07 11.76
CA ARG A 114 10.74 9.78 11.88
C ARG A 114 10.64 8.29 11.65
N TYR A 115 10.25 7.56 12.68
CA TYR A 115 9.70 6.22 12.52
C TYR A 115 8.68 6.25 11.38
N GLU A 116 8.67 5.26 10.49
CA GLU A 116 7.79 5.20 9.32
C GLU A 116 6.31 5.36 9.68
N GLU A 117 5.96 4.92 10.88
CA GLU A 117 4.73 5.13 11.63
C GLU A 117 4.33 6.61 11.70
N GLN A 118 5.28 7.48 12.03
CA GLN A 118 5.06 8.91 12.09
C GLN A 118 4.88 9.47 10.67
N ARG A 119 5.62 8.98 9.66
CA ARG A 119 5.41 9.38 8.26
C ARG A 119 4.00 9.00 7.79
N PHE A 120 3.53 7.82 8.15
CA PHE A 120 2.15 7.38 7.90
C PHE A 120 1.13 8.30 8.59
N LEU A 121 1.33 8.59 9.88
CA LEU A 121 0.44 9.49 10.63
C LEU A 121 0.41 10.90 10.04
N ASP A 122 1.57 11.45 9.70
CA ASP A 122 1.69 12.79 9.11
C ASP A 122 1.01 12.83 7.74
N PHE A 123 1.19 11.78 6.93
CA PHE A 123 0.49 11.63 5.66
C PHE A 123 -1.02 11.63 5.87
N MET A 124 -1.56 10.74 6.70
CA MET A 124 -3.00 10.60 6.91
C MET A 124 -3.63 11.86 7.52
N ARG A 125 -2.96 12.51 8.47
CA ARG A 125 -3.43 13.76 9.10
C ARG A 125 -3.31 14.97 8.18
N GLY A 126 -2.38 14.93 7.24
CA GLY A 126 -2.14 16.00 6.28
C GLY A 126 -3.10 15.99 5.08
N LEU A 127 -3.92 14.95 4.91
CA LEU A 127 -4.89 14.89 3.82
C LEU A 127 -6.02 15.93 4.02
N SER A 128 -6.35 16.65 2.96
CA SER A 128 -7.62 17.37 2.87
C SER A 128 -8.78 16.38 2.82
N ILE A 129 -10.00 16.85 3.11
CA ILE A 129 -11.22 16.03 3.02
C ILE A 129 -11.35 15.38 1.64
N GLU A 130 -11.13 16.18 0.59
CA GLU A 130 -11.16 15.71 -0.81
C GLU A 130 -10.06 14.68 -1.12
N ASN A 131 -8.82 14.89 -0.66
CA ASN A 131 -7.77 13.91 -0.89
C ASN A 131 -8.02 12.62 -0.09
N HIS A 132 -8.67 12.72 1.06
CA HIS A 132 -9.06 11.56 1.87
C HIS A 132 -10.14 10.71 1.18
N SER A 133 -11.13 11.33 0.54
CA SER A 133 -12.16 10.63 -0.24
C SER A 133 -11.61 10.05 -1.55
N ASN A 134 -10.62 10.73 -2.14
CA ASN A 134 -9.93 10.27 -3.34
C ASN A 134 -8.90 9.17 -3.09
N LEU A 135 -8.32 9.06 -1.90
CA LEU A 135 -7.35 8.00 -1.58
C LEU A 135 -8.02 6.61 -1.57
N LYS A 136 -7.66 5.78 -2.55
CA LYS A 136 -8.27 4.44 -2.77
C LYS A 136 -7.52 3.29 -2.12
N ARG A 137 -6.22 3.40 -1.92
CA ARG A 137 -5.44 2.32 -1.34
C ARG A 137 -4.19 2.79 -0.62
N ILE A 138 -3.74 1.99 0.33
CA ILE A 138 -2.41 2.09 0.94
C ILE A 138 -1.76 0.71 0.93
N HIS A 139 -0.45 0.69 0.70
CA HIS A 139 0.37 -0.52 0.79
C HIS A 139 1.41 -0.38 1.90
N ILE A 140 1.44 -1.36 2.80
CA ILE A 140 2.38 -1.42 3.91
C ILE A 140 3.24 -2.67 3.73
N PHE A 141 4.55 -2.48 3.80
CA PHE A 141 5.49 -3.55 4.11
C PHE A 141 5.68 -3.59 5.61
N ALA A 142 5.47 -4.75 6.23
CA ALA A 142 5.51 -4.86 7.68
C ALA A 142 6.38 -6.03 8.12
N GLN A 143 7.33 -5.75 9.01
CA GLN A 143 8.10 -6.75 9.73
C GLN A 143 7.25 -7.43 10.81
N MET A 144 7.47 -8.72 11.04
CA MET A 144 6.69 -9.50 12.01
C MET A 144 6.76 -8.95 13.43
N PHE A 145 7.93 -8.45 13.88
CA PHE A 145 8.05 -7.83 15.20
C PHE A 145 7.08 -6.65 15.39
N TRP A 146 6.85 -5.88 14.33
CA TRP A 146 5.98 -4.71 14.36
C TRP A 146 4.50 -5.12 14.45
N LEU A 147 4.13 -6.15 13.68
CA LEU A 147 2.77 -6.71 13.64
C LEU A 147 2.39 -7.36 14.98
N GLU A 148 3.25 -8.22 15.51
CA GLU A 148 3.02 -8.97 16.75
C GLU A 148 3.19 -8.10 18.00
N GLY A 149 4.16 -7.18 17.99
CA GLY A 149 4.44 -6.24 19.08
C GLY A 149 3.32 -5.22 19.34
N ASN A 150 2.22 -5.28 18.57
CA ASN A 150 1.09 -4.35 18.65
C ASN A 150 1.49 -2.88 18.44
N MET A 151 2.62 -2.61 17.77
CA MET A 151 3.08 -1.24 17.49
C MET A 151 2.09 -0.47 16.60
N TRP A 152 1.33 -1.20 15.78
CA TRP A 152 0.19 -0.65 15.06
C TRP A 152 -0.84 0.02 16.00
N ARG A 153 -1.00 -0.41 17.27
CA ARG A 153 -1.90 0.24 18.24
C ARG A 153 -1.44 1.64 18.64
N GLU A 154 -0.19 1.98 18.41
CA GLU A 154 0.37 3.31 18.72
C GLU A 154 0.07 4.32 17.62
N ILE A 155 0.01 3.86 16.36
CA ILE A 155 -0.42 4.68 15.23
C ILE A 155 -1.94 4.75 15.07
N MET A 156 -2.68 3.83 15.69
CA MET A 156 -4.14 3.95 15.77
C MET A 156 -4.49 4.89 16.93
N PRO A 157 -5.19 6.01 16.68
CA PRO A 157 -5.50 6.97 17.72
C PRO A 157 -6.27 6.30 18.87
N ARG A 158 -5.68 6.31 20.07
CA ARG A 158 -6.41 5.99 21.29
C ARG A 158 -7.43 7.11 21.50
N GLY A 159 -8.71 6.79 21.36
CA GLY A 159 -9.79 7.74 21.57
C GLY A 159 -9.75 8.33 22.99
N ARG A 160 -9.07 9.46 23.16
CA ARG A 160 -9.41 10.42 24.21
C ARG A 160 -10.33 11.47 23.60
N ARG A 161 -11.37 11.78 24.37
CA ARG A 161 -12.47 12.73 24.16
C ARG A 161 -12.26 13.78 23.06
N GLY A 162 -13.29 13.90 22.22
CA GLY A 162 -13.62 15.14 21.50
C GLY A 162 -12.72 15.46 20.31
N GLU A 163 -13.32 15.42 19.12
CA GLU A 163 -13.06 16.38 18.04
C GLU A 163 -11.82 16.27 17.12
N ALA A 164 -10.80 15.45 17.35
CA ALA A 164 -9.66 15.37 16.40
C ALA A 164 -9.46 14.02 15.65
N ASN A 165 -10.15 12.95 16.06
CA ASN A 165 -9.83 11.58 15.62
C ASN A 165 -10.63 11.05 14.41
N ARG A 166 -11.53 11.85 13.82
CA ARG A 166 -12.35 11.41 12.67
C ARG A 166 -11.56 11.29 11.35
N ARG A 167 -10.44 12.00 11.21
CA ARG A 167 -9.61 12.04 9.97
C ARG A 167 -8.65 10.85 9.77
N LEU A 168 -8.69 9.85 10.64
CA LEU A 168 -7.82 8.66 10.56
C LEU A 168 -8.55 7.41 10.05
N ALA A 169 -9.71 7.57 9.40
CA ALA A 169 -10.32 6.48 8.64
C ALA A 169 -9.37 6.03 7.50
N TRP A 170 -9.17 4.72 7.37
CA TRP A 170 -8.26 4.15 6.37
C TRP A 170 -8.91 4.07 4.98
N PRO A 171 -8.10 4.04 3.88
CA PRO A 171 -8.56 3.86 2.49
C PRO A 171 -9.40 2.59 2.28
N PRO A 172 -10.23 2.47 1.22
CA PRO A 172 -11.13 1.32 1.08
C PRO A 172 -10.35 0.02 0.89
N GLU A 173 -9.15 0.11 0.33
CA GLU A 173 -8.25 -1.02 0.18
C GLU A 173 -6.98 -0.81 1.02
N VAL A 174 -6.65 -1.82 1.83
CA VAL A 174 -5.44 -1.83 2.64
C VAL A 174 -4.68 -3.10 2.32
N LYS A 175 -3.43 -2.95 1.91
CA LYS A 175 -2.56 -4.06 1.62
C LYS A 175 -1.40 -4.11 2.61
N ILE A 176 -1.17 -5.26 3.21
CA ILE A 176 0.05 -5.57 3.95
C ILE A 176 0.83 -6.63 3.17
N THR A 177 2.14 -6.44 3.08
CA THR A 177 3.07 -7.47 2.59
C THR A 177 4.10 -7.77 3.66
N ILE A 178 4.23 -9.05 3.98
CA ILE A 178 5.35 -9.57 4.77
C ILE A 178 6.33 -10.15 3.76
N LYS A 179 7.47 -9.46 3.55
CA LYS A 179 8.54 -9.94 2.67
C LYS A 179 9.21 -11.16 3.28
N ASN A 180 9.96 -11.92 2.49
CA ASN A 180 10.75 -13.02 3.07
C ASN A 180 11.71 -12.53 4.17
N THR A 181 12.26 -11.32 4.04
CA THR A 181 13.18 -10.74 5.03
C THR A 181 12.47 -10.09 6.22
N ASP A 182 11.14 -10.08 6.22
CA ASP A 182 10.32 -9.48 7.27
C ASP A 182 9.87 -10.51 8.32
N TRP A 183 10.08 -11.81 8.04
CA TRP A 183 9.79 -12.91 8.96
C TRP A 183 10.79 -12.97 10.12
N TRP A 184 10.34 -13.53 11.24
CA TRP A 184 11.24 -13.85 12.35
C TRP A 184 12.32 -14.85 11.92
N GLY A 185 13.58 -14.53 12.21
CA GLY A 185 14.73 -15.40 11.93
C GLY A 185 14.84 -15.82 10.46
N TRP A 186 14.46 -14.95 9.53
CA TRP A 186 14.42 -15.23 8.09
C TRP A 186 15.77 -15.69 7.52
N GLU A 187 16.88 -15.28 8.15
CA GLU A 187 18.25 -15.66 7.80
C GLU A 187 18.51 -17.15 8.01
N GLY A 188 17.69 -17.83 8.80
CA GLY A 188 17.71 -19.26 9.04
C GLY A 188 16.34 -19.90 8.79
N ASP A 189 15.99 -20.86 9.65
CA ASP A 189 14.72 -21.60 9.65
C ASP A 189 13.83 -21.22 10.84
N GLY A 190 13.84 -19.93 11.21
CA GLY A 190 12.97 -19.38 12.25
C GLY A 190 11.47 -19.61 11.97
N PRO A 191 10.62 -19.54 13.00
CA PRO A 191 9.18 -19.64 12.82
C PRO A 191 8.65 -18.45 12.02
N PHE A 192 7.64 -18.64 11.17
CA PHE A 192 7.00 -17.52 10.47
C PHE A 192 6.11 -16.67 11.39
N PHE A 193 5.48 -17.29 12.40
CA PHE A 193 4.61 -16.61 13.36
C PHE A 193 4.92 -17.08 14.76
N GLU A 194 4.90 -16.15 15.71
CA GLU A 194 4.75 -16.46 17.14
C GLU A 194 3.30 -16.21 17.59
N ASP A 195 2.59 -15.27 16.95
CA ASP A 195 1.20 -14.90 17.31
C ASP A 195 0.34 -14.51 16.08
N GLU A 196 -0.35 -15.48 15.47
CA GLU A 196 -1.31 -15.23 14.38
C GLU A 196 -2.51 -14.34 14.80
N ALA A 197 -2.76 -14.16 16.10
CA ALA A 197 -3.89 -13.37 16.58
C ALA A 197 -3.74 -11.87 16.32
N TRP A 198 -2.56 -11.38 15.90
CA TRP A 198 -2.41 -10.00 15.44
C TRP A 198 -3.37 -9.66 14.30
N ILE A 199 -3.67 -10.62 13.39
CA ILE A 199 -4.57 -10.40 12.25
C ILE A 199 -5.97 -10.05 12.75
N ARG A 200 -6.48 -10.84 13.70
CA ARG A 200 -7.76 -10.58 14.37
C ARG A 200 -7.77 -9.21 15.04
N ARG A 201 -6.75 -8.93 15.87
CA ARG A 201 -6.64 -7.66 16.59
C ARG A 201 -6.57 -6.46 15.65
N PHE A 202 -5.86 -6.60 14.53
CA PHE A 202 -5.75 -5.57 13.50
C PHE A 202 -7.12 -5.31 12.87
N LEU A 203 -7.75 -6.35 12.29
CA LEU A 203 -9.04 -6.24 11.58
C LEU A 203 -10.21 -5.75 12.46
N GLU A 204 -10.20 -6.06 13.75
CA GLU A 204 -11.21 -5.60 14.71
C GLU A 204 -10.99 -4.13 15.16
N THR A 205 -9.92 -3.47 14.69
CA THR A 205 -9.63 -2.08 15.07
C THR A 205 -10.60 -1.10 14.42
N ARG A 206 -11.05 -0.11 15.22
CA ARG A 206 -12.07 0.88 14.80
C ARG A 206 -11.71 1.67 13.53
N THR A 207 -10.43 1.95 13.31
CA THR A 207 -9.93 2.71 12.15
C THR A 207 -10.04 1.95 10.84
N LEU A 208 -10.13 0.61 10.89
CA LEU A 208 -10.32 -0.23 9.71
C LEU A 208 -11.80 -0.45 9.37
N LYS A 209 -12.75 0.08 10.14
CA LYS A 209 -14.17 -0.07 9.82
C LYS A 209 -14.56 0.53 8.47
N SER A 210 -13.84 1.54 7.98
CA SER A 210 -14.05 2.13 6.65
C SER A 210 -13.37 1.38 5.51
N VAL A 211 -12.57 0.36 5.83
CA VAL A 211 -11.86 -0.45 4.85
C VAL A 211 -12.83 -1.51 4.34
N GLN A 212 -12.85 -1.69 3.03
CA GLN A 212 -13.70 -2.65 2.32
C GLN A 212 -12.95 -3.94 2.00
N LEU A 213 -11.65 -3.81 1.69
CA LEU A 213 -10.79 -4.92 1.32
C LEU A 213 -9.45 -4.84 2.06
N PHE A 214 -9.13 -5.90 2.78
CA PHE A 214 -7.82 -6.10 3.37
C PHE A 214 -7.09 -7.23 2.61
N THR A 215 -5.90 -6.93 2.11
CA THR A 215 -5.05 -7.89 1.40
C THR A 215 -3.78 -8.16 2.20
N LEU A 216 -3.47 -9.43 2.44
CA LEU A 216 -2.22 -9.87 3.07
C LEU A 216 -1.43 -10.71 2.06
N ASP A 217 -0.30 -10.17 1.63
CA ASP A 217 0.68 -10.87 0.78
C ASP A 217 1.79 -11.45 1.67
N LEU A 218 1.96 -12.77 1.59
CA LEU A 218 2.95 -13.54 2.33
C LEU A 218 4.02 -14.04 1.36
N GLU A 219 5.23 -13.47 1.44
CA GLU A 219 6.33 -13.81 0.54
C GLU A 219 7.30 -14.79 1.21
N THR A 220 7.74 -15.82 0.48
CA THR A 220 8.79 -16.73 0.96
C THR A 220 9.71 -17.19 -0.17
N LEU A 221 10.78 -17.90 0.18
CA LEU A 221 11.70 -18.51 -0.77
C LEU A 221 11.12 -19.80 -1.33
N ARG A 222 10.78 -19.78 -2.61
CA ARG A 222 10.33 -20.96 -3.38
C ARG A 222 11.40 -22.03 -3.46
N SER A 223 12.68 -21.63 -3.51
CA SER A 223 13.82 -22.54 -3.51
C SER A 223 13.91 -23.39 -2.23
N SER A 224 13.26 -22.97 -1.14
CA SER A 224 13.17 -23.75 0.10
C SER A 224 11.81 -24.43 0.22
N ARG A 225 11.76 -25.73 -0.11
CA ARG A 225 10.54 -26.56 0.00
C ARG A 225 9.97 -26.54 1.42
N GLU A 226 10.83 -26.53 2.42
CA GLU A 226 10.43 -26.47 3.82
C GLU A 226 9.70 -25.17 4.16
N LYS A 227 10.27 -24.02 3.77
CA LYS A 227 9.63 -22.71 3.95
C LYS A 227 8.28 -22.63 3.22
N VAL A 228 8.20 -23.14 1.99
CA VAL A 228 6.93 -23.21 1.26
C VAL A 228 5.89 -24.07 1.99
N ASN A 229 6.27 -25.26 2.47
CA ASN A 229 5.36 -26.16 3.18
C ASN A 229 4.87 -25.54 4.49
N ARG A 230 5.77 -24.93 5.26
CA ARG A 230 5.42 -24.22 6.51
C ARG A 230 4.46 -23.07 6.24
N LEU A 231 4.70 -22.28 5.19
CA LEU A 231 3.82 -21.16 4.82
C LEU A 231 2.43 -21.66 4.42
N ARG A 232 2.35 -22.74 3.63
CA ARG A 232 1.07 -23.37 3.27
C ARG A 232 0.30 -23.86 4.49
N ALA A 233 0.98 -24.51 5.43
CA ALA A 233 0.36 -24.95 6.67
C ALA A 233 -0.21 -23.77 7.49
N ILE A 234 0.45 -22.61 7.49
CA ILE A 234 -0.10 -21.40 8.12
C ILE A 234 -1.33 -20.92 7.36
N ILE A 235 -1.26 -20.81 6.03
CA ILE A 235 -2.39 -20.38 5.20
C ILE A 235 -3.61 -21.28 5.46
N ASP A 236 -3.42 -22.59 5.54
CA ASP A 236 -4.49 -23.54 5.82
C ASP A 236 -5.08 -23.33 7.23
N ARG A 237 -4.24 -23.08 8.24
CA ARG A 237 -4.71 -22.72 9.59
C ARG A 237 -5.46 -21.39 9.61
N LEU A 238 -4.99 -20.36 8.91
CA LEU A 238 -5.67 -19.07 8.81
C LEU A 238 -7.03 -19.23 8.11
N LYS A 239 -7.11 -20.03 7.04
CA LYS A 239 -8.38 -20.37 6.38
C LYS A 239 -9.38 -21.03 7.31
N GLN A 240 -8.92 -21.82 8.29
CA GLN A 240 -9.78 -22.49 9.26
C GLN A 240 -10.17 -21.56 10.43
N THR A 241 -9.21 -20.82 10.98
CA THR A 241 -9.36 -20.07 12.24
C THR A 241 -9.77 -18.61 12.04
N HIS A 242 -9.49 -18.05 10.88
CA HIS A 242 -9.68 -16.63 10.51
C HIS A 242 -10.58 -16.50 9.27
N LYS A 243 -11.41 -17.52 8.97
CA LYS A 243 -12.41 -17.46 7.90
C LYS A 243 -13.38 -16.29 8.07
N SER A 244 -13.79 -16.03 9.31
CA SER A 244 -14.62 -14.89 9.68
C SER A 244 -14.08 -14.23 10.95
N ILE A 245 -13.97 -12.90 10.92
CA ILE A 245 -13.46 -12.06 12.01
C ILE A 245 -14.37 -10.84 12.11
N GLY A 246 -15.34 -10.86 13.03
CA GLY A 246 -16.35 -9.80 13.10
C GLY A 246 -17.05 -9.65 11.74
N ASP A 247 -17.04 -8.43 11.19
CA ASP A 247 -17.65 -8.10 9.89
C ASP A 247 -16.79 -8.51 8.69
N TRP A 248 -15.62 -9.11 8.92
CA TRP A 248 -14.70 -9.53 7.86
C TRP A 248 -14.92 -11.00 7.48
N SER A 249 -14.97 -11.27 6.18
CA SER A 249 -14.97 -12.62 5.61
C SER A 249 -13.78 -12.81 4.69
N LEU A 250 -13.04 -13.90 4.88
CA LEU A 250 -12.00 -14.34 3.95
C LEU A 250 -12.65 -14.76 2.62
N GLU A 251 -12.10 -14.32 1.49
CA GLU A 251 -12.57 -14.72 0.16
C GLU A 251 -12.17 -16.18 -0.13
N ASP A 252 -13.08 -16.95 -0.75
CA ASP A 252 -12.89 -18.39 -0.96
C ASP A 252 -11.67 -18.72 -1.85
N ASP A 253 -11.33 -17.83 -2.78
CA ASP A 253 -10.17 -17.92 -3.67
C ASP A 253 -8.86 -17.40 -3.04
N SER A 254 -8.85 -17.16 -1.73
CA SER A 254 -7.64 -16.74 -1.02
C SER A 254 -6.65 -17.89 -0.81
N GLY A 255 -5.39 -17.54 -0.52
CA GLY A 255 -4.33 -18.46 -0.12
C GLY A 255 -3.61 -19.15 -1.29
N HIS A 256 -3.84 -18.72 -2.53
CA HIS A 256 -3.11 -19.19 -3.70
C HIS A 256 -1.87 -18.34 -3.97
N GLU A 257 -0.93 -18.93 -4.69
CA GLU A 257 0.25 -18.23 -5.17
C GLU A 257 -0.15 -17.25 -6.27
N VAL A 258 0.25 -15.99 -6.15
CA VAL A 258 -0.15 -14.90 -7.06
C VAL A 258 1.02 -14.25 -7.80
N LEU A 259 2.25 -14.47 -7.33
CA LEU A 259 3.44 -13.87 -7.92
C LEU A 259 4.66 -14.78 -7.68
N GLN A 260 5.50 -14.87 -8.70
CA GLN A 260 6.83 -15.45 -8.63
C GLN A 260 7.84 -14.43 -9.16
N TRP A 261 9.00 -14.35 -8.52
CA TRP A 261 10.07 -13.48 -9.00
C TRP A 261 11.42 -13.91 -8.47
N THR A 262 12.49 -13.42 -9.08
CA THR A 262 13.85 -13.81 -8.73
C THR A 262 14.75 -12.59 -8.55
N ARG A 263 15.78 -12.75 -7.74
CA ARG A 263 16.88 -11.76 -7.62
C ARG A 263 18.21 -12.46 -7.31
N PRO A 264 19.34 -11.74 -7.32
CA PRO A 264 20.63 -12.32 -6.95
C PRO A 264 20.62 -12.97 -5.55
N GLY A 265 21.48 -13.96 -5.36
CA GLY A 265 21.71 -14.71 -4.11
C GLY A 265 22.13 -13.90 -2.88
N ASN A 266 22.39 -12.60 -3.06
CA ASN A 266 22.87 -11.71 -2.02
C ASN A 266 21.90 -10.55 -1.80
N ILE A 267 21.84 -10.09 -0.55
CA ILE A 267 21.02 -8.98 -0.09
C ILE A 267 21.96 -8.01 0.60
N GLU A 268 21.97 -6.74 0.18
CA GLU A 268 22.94 -5.72 0.61
C GLU A 268 24.40 -6.20 0.49
N GLY A 269 24.71 -6.95 -0.57
CA GLY A 269 26.05 -7.53 -0.78
C GLY A 269 26.40 -8.68 0.17
N ARG A 270 25.50 -9.09 1.05
CA ARG A 270 25.68 -10.18 2.02
C ARG A 270 24.90 -11.41 1.59
N ARG A 271 25.46 -12.60 1.83
CA ARG A 271 24.73 -13.86 1.71
C ARG A 271 24.33 -14.33 3.10
N SER A 272 23.06 -14.67 3.29
CA SER A 272 22.64 -15.37 4.50
C SER A 272 23.29 -16.76 4.50
N HIS A 273 23.65 -17.26 5.69
CA HIS A 273 24.24 -18.60 5.83
C HIS A 273 23.31 -19.68 5.26
N ALA A 274 22.00 -19.58 5.47
CA ALA A 274 21.03 -20.56 4.97
C ALA A 274 20.95 -20.61 3.44
N HIS A 275 21.34 -19.54 2.75
CA HIS A 275 21.19 -19.41 1.29
C HIS A 275 22.52 -19.12 0.57
N ASN A 276 23.66 -19.32 1.24
CA ASN A 276 24.98 -18.95 0.71
C ASN A 276 25.38 -19.72 -0.56
N HIS A 277 24.84 -20.93 -0.71
CA HIS A 277 25.03 -21.84 -1.84
C HIS A 277 24.17 -21.48 -3.05
N LEU A 278 23.18 -20.60 -2.90
CA LEU A 278 22.30 -20.18 -3.99
C LEU A 278 22.90 -18.98 -4.73
N SER A 279 22.98 -19.06 -6.06
CA SER A 279 23.36 -17.94 -6.92
C SER A 279 22.21 -16.95 -7.12
N GLN A 280 20.97 -17.41 -6.96
CA GLN A 280 19.74 -16.65 -7.11
C GLN A 280 18.73 -17.06 -6.02
N LEU A 281 17.90 -16.11 -5.60
CA LEU A 281 16.80 -16.32 -4.67
C LEU A 281 15.49 -16.28 -5.45
N ASP A 282 14.79 -17.40 -5.46
CA ASP A 282 13.48 -17.54 -6.10
C ASP A 282 12.40 -17.33 -5.05
N TYR A 283 11.54 -16.35 -5.28
CA TYR A 283 10.45 -15.98 -4.39
C TYR A 283 9.11 -16.42 -4.94
N CYS A 284 8.19 -16.73 -4.03
CA CYS A 284 6.77 -16.82 -4.31
C CYS A 284 5.96 -16.04 -3.27
N VAL A 285 4.82 -15.51 -3.69
CA VAL A 285 3.90 -14.75 -2.85
C VAL A 285 2.54 -15.42 -2.85
N TYR A 286 2.03 -15.67 -1.65
CA TYR A 286 0.67 -16.16 -1.43
C TYR A 286 -0.21 -15.01 -0.92
N ARG A 287 -1.44 -14.91 -1.42
CA ARG A 287 -2.33 -13.78 -1.08
C ARG A 287 -3.57 -14.25 -0.33
N LEU A 288 -3.85 -13.62 0.80
CA LEU A 288 -5.12 -13.75 1.52
C LEU A 288 -5.90 -12.43 1.40
N ARG A 289 -7.21 -12.50 1.15
CA ARG A 289 -8.09 -11.32 1.04
C ARG A 289 -9.28 -11.46 1.97
N TRP A 290 -9.49 -10.45 2.81
CA TRP A 290 -10.70 -10.32 3.60
C TRP A 290 -11.53 -9.16 3.10
N ARG A 291 -12.82 -9.42 2.86
CA ARG A 291 -13.81 -8.42 2.53
C ARG A 291 -14.58 -8.03 3.78
N ASN A 292 -14.70 -6.73 4.02
CA ASN A 292 -15.59 -6.22 5.05
C ASN A 292 -17.02 -6.24 4.52
N LEU A 293 -17.91 -6.94 5.20
CA LEU A 293 -19.32 -7.10 4.83
C LEU A 293 -20.17 -5.89 5.23
N GLN A 294 -19.69 -5.10 6.18
CA GLN A 294 -20.37 -3.89 6.68
C GLN A 294 -19.37 -2.74 6.84
N PRO A 295 -18.78 -2.24 5.74
CA PRO A 295 -17.88 -1.10 5.82
C PRO A 295 -18.67 0.13 6.26
N ASN A 296 -18.20 0.81 7.30
CA ASN A 296 -18.70 2.12 7.65
C ASN A 296 -18.43 3.08 6.48
N GLU A 297 -19.39 3.94 6.18
CA GLU A 297 -19.10 5.10 5.35
C GLU A 297 -17.93 5.86 5.97
N ARG A 298 -16.99 6.28 5.12
CA ARG A 298 -16.08 7.35 5.55
C ARG A 298 -16.96 8.54 5.82
N LEU A 299 -16.98 8.99 7.07
CA LEU A 299 -17.72 10.19 7.43
C LEU A 299 -17.17 11.35 6.61
N ASP A 300 -17.90 11.77 5.58
CA ASP A 300 -17.72 13.04 4.91
C ASP A 300 -18.17 14.12 5.89
N THR A 301 -17.24 14.61 6.74
CA THR A 301 -17.48 15.79 7.59
C THR A 301 -16.25 16.67 7.63
#